data_AF-A0A428Y3F9-F1
#
_entry.id   AF-A0A428Y3F9-F1
#
_cell.length_a   1.000
_cell.length_b   1.000
_cell.length_c   1.000
_cell.angle_alpha   90.00
_cell.angle_beta   90.00
_cell.angle_gamma   90.00
#
_symmetry.space_group_name_H-M   'P 1'
#
loop_
_entity.id
_entity.type
_entity.pdbx_description
1 polymer ?
#
loop_
_entity_poly.entity_id
_entity_poly.type
_entity_poly.pdbx_seq_one_letter_code
_entity_poly.pdbx_strand_id
1 'polypeptide(L)'
;MPSRRMVLGLAAGGAVASVPFLGSALFSRAEAAAALPITVANDTGRFPDSAITMYVVGTEAATGRMGYVKNSGQFSQVSTGDSGGDGYLDLGVPLSAVGKGSFVLPKMSGRIYFAIDGKLRFKAVVDGDGRPALQYPVAWTEGDPNFDVLHDCCEFTFNDQGMFCNTTQVDMFSIPMAIRLRGGGGEKAAGDPAPGSRDRIFDEMRRQPGFERLVIGDNRRIVAPGHAIGMGRFPANYFDGYIGEIWDKYAGTDLRVRTMQGSFTGRVNGGQLTFTGGVRSFARPSTKDVLFCDGALLAPNDSLGGPVAAVLGAGFNRSVLGNPDQPTTDAGAFYRGSVTNHYSRIMHKYAADGMAYGFPFDDVTEKASYTQDHAPQHLHITLTPFGAGGGDAGQPVVPDAAEAVVVPPVAGPGKHDAYGQIPAGSPSSEHGTTTWPGGYLGKLSNGDWSCYAGVEFGGTPATQFTVRVAAGAGPGISGLVEIRIDGATGPVLGSVAVADTGGWESWRVIPGNLAPVTGKHDVYLTFTSGQPEEFVNVSWVQFAAV
;
A
#
# COMPACT_ATOMS: atom_id res chain seq x y z
N MET A 1 -22.40 -10.25 -11.62
CA MET A 1 -21.94 -9.48 -10.45
C MET A 1 -21.04 -8.38 -10.98
N PRO A 2 -21.46 -7.10 -11.08
CA PRO A 2 -20.67 -6.13 -11.83
C PRO A 2 -19.54 -5.57 -10.95
N SER A 3 -18.31 -5.92 -11.30
CA SER A 3 -17.07 -5.39 -10.74
C SER A 3 -16.73 -4.04 -11.38
N ARG A 4 -16.54 -3.04 -10.50
CA ARG A 4 -15.59 -1.92 -10.51
C ARG A 4 -15.16 -1.34 -11.88
N ARG A 5 -15.57 -0.08 -12.10
CA ARG A 5 -14.98 0.83 -13.09
C ARG A 5 -13.55 1.17 -12.69
N MET A 6 -12.62 1.02 -13.63
CA MET A 6 -11.26 1.52 -13.60
C MET A 6 -11.33 3.06 -13.63
N VAL A 7 -11.07 3.72 -12.49
CA VAL A 7 -10.93 5.18 -12.42
C VAL A 7 -9.44 5.46 -12.46
N LEU A 8 -8.95 5.76 -13.65
CA LEU A 8 -7.58 6.15 -13.87
C LEU A 8 -7.39 7.61 -13.44
N GLY A 9 -6.40 7.84 -12.57
CA GLY A 9 -5.86 9.17 -12.32
C GLY A 9 -5.06 9.63 -13.54
N LEU A 10 -5.67 10.44 -14.40
CA LEU A 10 -4.92 11.31 -15.30
C LEU A 10 -4.51 12.57 -14.54
N ALA A 11 -3.23 12.65 -14.19
CA ALA A 11 -2.58 13.94 -14.07
C ALA A 11 -2.24 14.44 -15.50
N ALA A 12 -2.75 15.63 -15.82
CA ALA A 12 -2.55 16.44 -17.03
C ALA A 12 -3.43 16.13 -18.27
N GLY A 13 -4.42 17.02 -18.51
CA GLY A 13 -4.98 17.27 -19.85
C GLY A 13 -6.51 17.22 -19.97
N GLY A 14 -7.15 18.40 -19.84
CA GLY A 14 -8.45 18.86 -20.35
C GLY A 14 -9.56 17.92 -20.89
N ALA A 15 -10.80 18.31 -20.53
CA ALA A 15 -12.13 17.98 -21.09
C ALA A 15 -12.89 16.77 -20.50
N VAL A 16 -13.84 17.08 -19.62
CA VAL A 16 -14.85 16.16 -19.06
C VAL A 16 -16.03 16.06 -20.02
N ALA A 17 -16.32 14.87 -20.54
CA ALA A 17 -17.54 14.59 -21.30
C ALA A 17 -18.47 13.68 -20.50
N SER A 18 -19.60 14.23 -20.06
CA SER A 18 -20.71 13.51 -19.41
C SER A 18 -21.52 12.70 -20.44
N VAL A 19 -21.83 11.44 -20.15
CA VAL A 19 -22.79 10.62 -20.93
C VAL A 19 -23.95 10.20 -20.00
N PRO A 20 -25.22 10.37 -20.39
CA PRO A 20 -26.37 10.06 -19.55
C PRO A 20 -26.69 8.55 -19.58
N PHE A 21 -27.18 8.00 -18.48
CA PHE A 21 -27.86 6.69 -18.48
C PHE A 21 -29.18 6.76 -17.71
N LEU A 22 -30.22 6.25 -18.36
CA LEU A 22 -31.61 6.14 -17.90
C LEU A 22 -31.74 5.14 -16.74
N GLY A 23 -32.66 5.43 -15.81
CA GLY A 23 -33.00 4.63 -14.62
C GLY A 23 -33.49 3.21 -14.94
N SER A 24 -33.61 2.28 -13.99
CA SER A 24 -34.21 2.42 -12.65
C SER A 24 -34.04 1.14 -11.81
N ALA A 25 -33.88 1.25 -10.50
CA ALA A 25 -34.56 0.45 -9.47
C ALA A 25 -34.20 0.93 -8.04
N LEU A 26 -35.22 0.94 -7.19
CA LEU A 26 -35.28 1.56 -5.87
C LEU A 26 -34.36 0.87 -4.85
N PHE A 27 -33.30 1.58 -4.44
CA PHE A 27 -32.70 1.42 -3.12
C PHE A 27 -32.88 2.75 -2.39
N SER A 28 -33.19 2.70 -1.10
CA SER A 28 -33.15 3.89 -0.24
C SER A 28 -31.75 4.50 -0.35
N ARG A 29 -31.60 5.56 -1.16
CA ARG A 29 -30.37 6.32 -1.27
C ARG A 29 -30.24 7.07 0.03
N ALA A 30 -29.40 6.57 0.93
CA ALA A 30 -28.76 7.47 1.88
C ALA A 30 -28.11 8.59 1.06
N GLU A 31 -28.56 9.81 1.28
CA GLU A 31 -28.07 10.99 0.58
C GLU A 31 -26.56 11.08 0.82
N ALA A 32 -25.75 11.10 -0.26
CA ALA A 32 -24.31 11.25 -0.13
C ALA A 32 -24.01 12.56 0.61
N ALA A 33 -23.20 12.50 1.67
CA ALA A 33 -22.88 13.67 2.48
C ALA A 33 -22.40 14.84 1.61
N ALA A 34 -22.89 16.04 1.87
CA ALA A 34 -22.51 17.24 1.11
C ALA A 34 -21.00 17.55 1.25
N ALA A 35 -20.40 17.13 2.36
CA ALA A 35 -18.97 17.16 2.62
C ALA A 35 -18.57 15.91 3.42
N LEU A 36 -17.35 15.42 3.22
CA LEU A 36 -16.82 14.24 3.91
C LEU A 36 -15.90 14.66 5.07
N PRO A 37 -16.20 14.31 6.32
CA PRO A 37 -15.27 14.52 7.44
C PRO A 37 -13.92 13.84 7.20
N ILE A 38 -12.83 14.57 7.48
CA ILE A 38 -11.46 14.05 7.47
C ILE A 38 -10.86 14.18 8.86
N THR A 39 -10.17 13.14 9.32
CA THR A 39 -9.21 13.24 10.41
C THR A 39 -7.83 12.81 9.94
N VAL A 40 -6.81 13.43 10.53
CA VAL A 40 -5.42 13.10 10.27
C VAL A 40 -4.73 12.81 11.60
N ALA A 41 -4.11 11.63 11.71
CA ALA A 41 -3.28 11.23 12.84
C ALA A 41 -1.80 11.43 12.50
N ASN A 42 -1.05 11.95 13.47
CA ASN A 42 0.40 12.06 13.39
C ASN A 42 1.06 10.97 14.25
N ASP A 43 1.38 9.86 13.60
CA ASP A 43 2.11 8.74 14.19
C ASP A 43 3.55 8.71 13.69
N THR A 44 4.08 9.83 13.18
CA THR A 44 5.41 9.88 12.59
C THR A 44 6.50 9.48 13.58
N GLY A 45 6.23 9.68 14.88
CA GLY A 45 7.14 9.36 15.98
C GLY A 45 8.40 10.24 16.01
N ARG A 46 8.46 11.25 15.16
CA ARG A 46 9.63 12.13 14.99
C ARG A 46 9.28 13.62 14.98
N PHE A 47 8.06 13.97 14.56
CA PHE A 47 7.69 15.37 14.34
C PHE A 47 6.41 15.70 15.11
N PRO A 48 6.36 16.83 15.85
CA PRO A 48 5.14 17.28 16.50
C PRO A 48 4.14 17.82 15.47
N ASP A 49 2.84 17.87 15.81
CA ASP A 49 1.80 18.45 14.94
C ASP A 49 2.10 19.88 14.48
N SER A 50 2.83 20.65 15.30
CA SER A 50 3.24 22.02 14.97
C SER A 50 4.25 22.10 13.82
N ALA A 51 4.95 21.00 13.52
CA ALA A 51 5.88 20.90 12.39
C ALA A 51 5.20 20.49 11.08
N ILE A 52 3.93 20.05 11.12
CA ILE A 52 3.25 19.45 9.98
C ILE A 52 2.18 20.40 9.41
N THR A 53 2.27 20.65 8.11
CA THR A 53 1.27 21.44 7.36
C THR A 53 0.59 20.57 6.31
N MET A 54 -0.74 20.55 6.33
CA MET A 54 -1.60 19.89 5.34
C MET A 54 -2.02 20.86 4.23
N TYR A 55 -2.14 20.38 3.00
CA TYR A 55 -2.64 21.15 1.86
C TYR A 55 -3.65 20.31 1.08
N VAL A 56 -4.87 20.82 0.89
CA VAL A 56 -5.91 20.17 0.09
C VAL A 56 -6.13 20.98 -1.17
N VAL A 57 -5.76 20.42 -2.32
CA VAL A 57 -5.74 21.11 -3.62
C VAL A 57 -6.34 20.21 -4.69
N GLY A 58 -7.04 20.78 -5.67
CA GLY A 58 -7.66 19.97 -6.71
C GLY A 58 -8.67 20.74 -7.55
N THR A 59 -9.59 19.99 -8.16
CA THR A 59 -10.65 20.48 -9.03
C THR A 59 -12.00 20.20 -8.41
N GLU A 60 -12.85 21.22 -8.29
CA GLU A 60 -14.21 21.07 -7.79
C GLU A 60 -15.09 20.29 -8.77
N ALA A 61 -15.84 19.31 -8.27
CA ALA A 61 -16.65 18.42 -9.11
C ALA A 61 -17.78 19.15 -9.86
N ALA A 62 -18.35 20.19 -9.26
CA ALA A 62 -19.50 20.92 -9.82
C ALA A 62 -19.12 21.85 -10.97
N THR A 63 -17.97 22.53 -10.87
CA THR A 63 -17.57 23.59 -11.81
C THR A 63 -16.41 23.21 -12.71
N GLY A 64 -15.66 22.16 -12.37
CA GLY A 64 -14.43 21.80 -13.06
C GLY A 64 -13.31 22.83 -12.86
N ARG A 65 -13.41 23.73 -11.88
CA ARG A 65 -12.41 24.76 -11.61
C ARG A 65 -11.41 24.29 -10.56
N MET A 66 -10.15 24.68 -10.74
CA MET A 66 -9.08 24.37 -9.79
C MET A 66 -9.12 25.30 -8.57
N GLY A 67 -8.68 24.78 -7.43
CA GLY A 67 -8.70 25.48 -6.16
C GLY A 67 -8.18 24.64 -5.01
N TYR A 68 -8.55 25.05 -3.81
CA TYR A 68 -8.03 24.51 -2.56
C TYR A 68 -9.07 24.57 -1.43
N VAL A 69 -8.80 23.86 -0.34
CA VAL A 69 -9.62 23.85 0.88
C VAL A 69 -8.74 24.21 2.08
N LYS A 70 -9.19 25.20 2.86
CA LYS A 70 -8.58 25.63 4.13
C LYS A 70 -9.47 25.22 5.31
N ASN A 71 -9.19 25.70 6.52
CA ASN A 71 -9.91 25.39 7.76
C ASN A 71 -11.44 25.57 7.71
N SER A 72 -11.97 26.35 6.76
CA SER A 72 -13.41 26.51 6.58
C SER A 72 -14.10 25.23 6.08
N GLY A 73 -13.36 24.26 5.52
CA GLY A 73 -13.92 23.12 4.82
C GLY A 73 -14.65 23.48 3.53
N GLN A 74 -14.55 24.74 3.10
CA GLN A 74 -15.16 25.26 1.87
C GLN A 74 -14.13 25.28 0.75
N PHE A 75 -14.57 24.91 -0.45
CA PHE A 75 -13.77 25.06 -1.65
C PHE A 75 -13.53 26.54 -1.96
N SER A 76 -12.29 26.89 -2.26
CA SER A 76 -11.89 28.21 -2.74
C SER A 76 -11.23 28.05 -4.10
N GLN A 77 -11.82 28.66 -5.14
CA GLN A 77 -11.22 28.68 -6.46
C GLN A 77 -9.91 29.48 -6.44
N VAL A 78 -8.88 28.98 -7.14
CA VAL A 78 -7.63 29.72 -7.30
C VAL A 78 -7.82 30.95 -8.19
N SER A 79 -7.17 32.06 -7.82
CA SER A 79 -6.99 33.26 -8.65
C SER A 79 -5.50 33.57 -8.82
N THR A 80 -5.11 34.10 -9.98
CA THR A 80 -3.74 34.58 -10.20
C THR A 80 -3.37 35.78 -9.33
N GLY A 81 -4.36 36.48 -8.77
CA GLY A 81 -4.17 37.55 -7.79
C GLY A 81 -3.96 37.06 -6.36
N ASP A 82 -4.07 35.75 -6.08
CA ASP A 82 -3.97 35.21 -4.71
C ASP A 82 -2.51 35.04 -4.24
N SER A 83 -1.54 35.16 -5.16
CA SER A 83 -0.12 35.01 -4.83
C SER A 83 0.35 36.12 -3.89
N GLY A 84 1.08 35.73 -2.85
CA GLY A 84 1.77 36.66 -1.95
C GLY A 84 2.90 37.43 -2.66
N GLY A 85 3.55 38.33 -1.93
CA GLY A 85 4.63 39.16 -2.47
C GLY A 85 5.87 38.39 -2.96
N ASP A 86 6.00 37.11 -2.59
CA ASP A 86 7.03 36.20 -3.06
C ASP A 86 6.62 35.38 -4.29
N GLY A 87 5.40 35.59 -4.80
CA GLY A 87 4.85 34.89 -5.97
C GLY A 87 4.23 33.53 -5.68
N TYR A 88 4.03 33.16 -4.41
CA TYR A 88 3.48 31.86 -4.02
C TYR A 88 2.18 31.99 -3.22
N LEU A 89 1.38 30.94 -3.24
CA LEU A 89 0.10 30.87 -2.56
C LEU A 89 0.28 30.39 -1.11
N ASP A 90 -0.39 31.05 -0.16
CA ASP A 90 -0.49 30.56 1.22
C ASP A 90 -1.72 29.66 1.36
N LEU A 91 -1.53 28.36 1.14
CA LEU A 91 -2.61 27.36 1.12
C LEU A 91 -2.63 26.45 2.36
N GLY A 92 -1.59 26.52 3.19
CA GLY A 92 -1.33 25.53 4.23
C GLY A 92 -2.29 25.60 5.42
N VAL A 93 -2.63 24.42 5.93
CA VAL A 93 -3.39 24.23 7.16
C VAL A 93 -2.49 23.51 8.17
N PRO A 94 -2.12 24.14 9.31
CA PRO A 94 -1.37 23.46 10.35
C PRO A 94 -2.11 22.23 10.87
N LEU A 95 -1.42 21.11 11.08
CA LEU A 95 -2.06 19.85 11.48
C LEU A 95 -2.80 19.98 12.82
N SER A 96 -2.28 20.81 13.74
CA SER A 96 -2.91 21.15 15.01
C SER A 96 -4.30 21.81 14.87
N ALA A 97 -4.63 22.38 13.70
CA ALA A 97 -5.95 22.89 13.37
C ALA A 97 -6.88 21.83 12.77
N VAL A 98 -6.33 20.74 12.20
CA VAL A 98 -7.07 19.61 11.62
C VAL A 98 -7.49 18.62 12.71
N GLY A 99 -6.61 18.35 13.68
CA GLY A 99 -6.75 17.35 14.75
C GLY A 99 -7.91 17.54 15.74
N LYS A 100 -8.79 18.52 15.53
CA LYS A 100 -10.03 18.74 16.32
C LYS A 100 -11.29 18.19 15.63
N GLY A 101 -11.15 17.30 14.64
CA GLY A 101 -12.28 16.60 14.00
C GLY A 101 -13.22 17.48 13.18
N SER A 102 -12.81 18.71 12.84
CA SER A 102 -13.67 19.71 12.19
C SER A 102 -13.37 19.92 10.70
N PHE A 103 -12.37 19.26 10.13
CA PHE A 103 -12.05 19.43 8.71
C PHE A 103 -13.00 18.58 7.86
N VAL A 104 -13.61 19.19 6.85
CA VAL A 104 -14.49 18.51 5.90
C VAL A 104 -14.00 18.74 4.48
N LEU A 105 -14.18 17.73 3.64
CA LEU A 105 -13.81 17.72 2.24
C LEU A 105 -15.05 17.93 1.37
N PRO A 106 -15.13 19.00 0.58
CA PRO A 106 -16.19 19.16 -0.40
C PRO A 106 -16.00 18.18 -1.57
N LYS A 107 -17.00 18.04 -2.43
CA LYS A 107 -16.89 17.22 -3.64
C LYS A 107 -15.87 17.81 -4.60
N MET A 108 -14.71 17.16 -4.70
CA MET A 108 -13.59 17.55 -5.53
C MET A 108 -12.69 16.34 -5.83
N SER A 109 -11.83 16.48 -6.82
CA SER A 109 -10.77 15.52 -7.14
C SER A 109 -9.42 16.21 -6.98
N GLY A 110 -8.47 15.57 -6.31
CA GLY A 110 -7.20 16.22 -6.02
C GLY A 110 -6.25 15.44 -5.11
N ARG A 111 -5.39 16.20 -4.44
CA ARG A 111 -4.31 15.70 -3.58
C ARG A 111 -4.40 16.34 -2.20
N ILE A 112 -4.08 15.53 -1.19
CA ILE A 112 -3.83 15.98 0.18
C ILE A 112 -2.33 15.83 0.40
N TYR A 113 -1.61 16.95 0.42
CA TYR A 113 -0.18 16.97 0.72
C TYR A 113 0.06 17.17 2.21
N PHE A 114 1.16 16.60 2.69
CA PHE A 114 1.72 16.89 4.00
C PHE A 114 3.16 17.36 3.82
N ALA A 115 3.52 18.44 4.51
CA ALA A 115 4.87 18.97 4.56
C ALA A 115 5.34 19.04 6.01
N ILE A 116 6.59 18.67 6.27
CA ILE A 116 7.18 18.59 7.60
C ILE A 116 8.38 19.54 7.66
N ASP A 117 8.48 20.34 8.74
CA ASP A 117 9.55 21.33 8.98
C ASP A 117 9.77 22.31 7.82
N GLY A 118 8.70 22.59 7.07
CA GLY A 118 8.72 23.47 5.92
C GLY A 118 7.32 23.70 5.36
N LYS A 119 7.22 24.65 4.42
CA LYS A 119 5.98 24.94 3.70
C LYS A 119 6.15 24.63 2.23
N LEU A 120 5.14 23.98 1.64
CA LEU A 120 5.03 23.85 0.20
C LEU A 120 4.63 25.19 -0.42
N ARG A 121 5.26 25.46 -1.55
CA ARG A 121 5.11 26.63 -2.40
C ARG A 121 4.36 26.25 -3.66
N PHE A 122 3.09 26.64 -3.72
CA PHE A 122 2.23 26.52 -4.89
C PHE A 122 2.20 27.84 -5.67
N LYS A 123 2.07 27.78 -7.00
CA LYS A 123 1.86 28.98 -7.82
C LYS A 123 0.47 28.96 -8.44
N ALA A 124 -0.17 30.13 -8.51
CA ALA A 124 -1.30 30.34 -9.40
C ALA A 124 -0.76 30.66 -10.80
N VAL A 125 -1.26 29.93 -11.79
CA VAL A 125 -0.89 30.08 -13.20
C VAL A 125 -2.16 30.17 -14.04
N VAL A 126 -2.00 30.36 -15.34
CA VAL A 126 -3.09 30.30 -16.31
C VAL A 126 -2.89 29.03 -17.15
N ASP A 127 -3.92 28.19 -17.24
CA ASP A 127 -3.88 26.97 -18.06
C ASP A 127 -4.01 27.27 -19.57
N GLY A 128 -3.97 26.21 -20.39
CA GLY A 128 -4.08 26.32 -21.84
C GLY A 128 -5.43 26.89 -22.33
N ASP A 129 -6.46 26.86 -21.50
CA ASP A 129 -7.80 27.39 -21.79
C ASP A 129 -8.00 28.81 -21.24
N GLY A 130 -6.93 29.44 -20.71
CA GLY A 130 -6.99 30.79 -20.16
C GLY A 130 -7.59 30.88 -18.75
N ARG A 131 -7.74 29.75 -18.03
CA ARG A 131 -8.35 29.70 -16.70
C ARG A 131 -7.28 29.70 -15.60
N PRO A 132 -7.55 30.28 -14.42
CA PRO A 132 -6.67 30.13 -13.27
C PRO A 132 -6.49 28.65 -12.89
N ALA A 133 -5.26 28.24 -12.67
CA ALA A 133 -4.86 26.89 -12.33
C ALA A 133 -3.75 26.88 -11.27
N LEU A 134 -3.53 25.71 -10.64
CA LEU A 134 -2.44 25.50 -9.69
C LEU A 134 -1.28 24.80 -10.37
N GLN A 135 -0.09 25.38 -10.26
CA GLN A 135 1.16 24.65 -10.45
C GLN A 135 1.53 23.95 -9.14
N TYR A 136 1.58 22.63 -9.19
CA TYR A 136 1.87 21.78 -8.03
C TYR A 136 3.38 21.74 -7.71
N PRO A 137 3.75 21.40 -6.45
CA PRO A 137 5.12 21.15 -6.05
C PRO A 137 5.81 20.08 -6.90
N VAL A 138 7.09 20.31 -7.23
CA VAL A 138 7.90 19.35 -7.99
C VAL A 138 9.07 18.89 -7.12
N ALA A 139 9.05 17.62 -6.71
CA ALA A 139 10.04 17.06 -5.79
C ALA A 139 11.31 16.51 -6.47
N TRP A 140 11.35 16.55 -7.81
CA TRP A 140 12.38 15.96 -8.67
C TRP A 140 13.07 16.99 -9.59
N THR A 141 12.97 18.26 -9.26
CA THR A 141 13.69 19.37 -9.92
C THR A 141 14.48 20.13 -8.88
N GLU A 142 15.82 20.06 -8.92
CA GLU A 142 16.69 20.64 -7.87
C GLU A 142 16.51 22.16 -7.67
N GLY A 143 16.08 22.89 -8.71
CA GLY A 143 15.78 24.32 -8.62
C GLY A 143 14.35 24.67 -8.16
N ASP A 144 13.49 23.67 -7.92
CA ASP A 144 12.14 23.92 -7.42
C ASP A 144 12.19 24.28 -5.92
N PRO A 145 11.45 25.30 -5.45
CA PRO A 145 11.46 25.67 -4.03
C PRO A 145 10.99 24.57 -3.08
N ASN A 146 10.29 23.55 -3.59
CA ASN A 146 9.80 22.42 -2.81
C ASN A 146 10.81 21.27 -2.74
N PHE A 147 11.92 21.35 -3.47
CA PHE A 147 12.90 20.26 -3.56
C PHE A 147 13.54 19.92 -2.20
N ASP A 148 13.75 20.90 -1.32
CA ASP A 148 14.34 20.66 0.00
C ASP A 148 13.31 20.39 1.11
N VAL A 149 12.02 20.51 0.81
CA VAL A 149 10.94 20.28 1.79
C VAL A 149 10.64 18.79 1.89
N LEU A 150 10.60 18.25 3.11
CA LEU A 150 10.11 16.90 3.37
C LEU A 150 8.59 16.89 3.19
N HIS A 151 8.12 16.26 2.11
CA HIS A 151 6.69 16.22 1.79
C HIS A 151 6.31 14.96 1.01
N ASP A 152 5.02 14.64 1.05
CA ASP A 152 4.37 13.59 0.26
C ASP A 152 2.87 13.88 0.10
N CYS A 153 2.15 13.09 -0.70
CA CYS A 153 0.70 13.23 -0.83
C CYS A 153 -0.05 11.91 -0.97
N CYS A 154 -1.33 11.92 -0.58
CA CYS A 154 -2.32 10.95 -1.03
C CYS A 154 -3.28 11.60 -2.02
N GLU A 155 -3.91 10.78 -2.85
CA GLU A 155 -4.83 11.20 -3.91
C GLU A 155 -6.26 10.78 -3.59
N PHE A 156 -7.21 11.59 -4.07
CA PHE A 156 -8.62 11.29 -3.88
C PHE A 156 -9.51 11.87 -4.98
N THR A 157 -10.68 11.27 -5.14
CA THR A 157 -11.83 11.84 -5.82
C THR A 157 -13.06 11.61 -4.95
N PHE A 158 -13.70 12.70 -4.52
CA PHE A 158 -14.97 12.67 -3.82
C PHE A 158 -16.04 13.34 -4.68
N ASN A 159 -17.07 12.58 -5.07
CA ASN A 159 -18.15 13.06 -5.92
C ASN A 159 -19.47 12.31 -5.60
N ASP A 160 -20.49 12.48 -6.45
CA ASP A 160 -21.80 11.84 -6.26
C ASP A 160 -21.76 10.29 -6.33
N GLN A 161 -20.68 9.72 -6.85
CA GLN A 161 -20.47 8.27 -6.90
C GLN A 161 -19.75 7.74 -5.65
N GLY A 162 -19.29 8.62 -4.75
CA GLY A 162 -18.60 8.24 -3.52
C GLY A 162 -17.19 8.80 -3.40
N MET A 163 -16.38 8.15 -2.57
CA MET A 163 -14.98 8.45 -2.33
C MET A 163 -14.11 7.36 -2.93
N PHE A 164 -13.10 7.76 -3.68
CA PHE A 164 -12.05 6.93 -4.25
C PHE A 164 -10.72 7.54 -3.81
N CYS A 165 -9.86 6.80 -3.14
CA CYS A 165 -8.62 7.35 -2.61
C CYS A 165 -7.50 6.32 -2.55
N ASN A 166 -6.27 6.82 -2.61
CA ASN A 166 -5.07 6.00 -2.63
C ASN A 166 -3.90 6.73 -1.97
N THR A 167 -3.00 5.96 -1.37
CA THR A 167 -1.61 6.41 -1.21
C THR A 167 -0.90 6.17 -2.53
N THR A 168 0.10 6.98 -2.86
CA THR A 168 0.79 6.89 -4.15
C THR A 168 2.29 6.95 -4.00
N GLN A 169 3.00 6.17 -4.81
CA GLN A 169 4.45 6.21 -4.96
C GLN A 169 4.85 6.43 -6.43
N VAL A 170 3.91 6.81 -7.30
CA VAL A 170 4.13 6.96 -8.74
C VAL A 170 5.21 8.01 -9.04
N ASP A 171 5.23 9.10 -8.27
CA ASP A 171 6.19 10.19 -8.43
C ASP A 171 7.40 10.06 -7.48
N MET A 172 7.15 9.68 -6.22
CA MET A 172 8.17 9.53 -5.19
C MET A 172 7.64 8.77 -3.97
N PHE A 173 8.53 8.35 -3.07
CA PHE A 173 8.23 7.89 -1.72
C PHE A 173 8.99 8.73 -0.69
N SER A 174 8.31 9.29 0.31
CA SER A 174 8.89 10.25 1.25
C SER A 174 8.28 10.13 2.65
N ILE A 175 6.97 10.38 2.79
CA ILE A 175 6.23 10.28 4.05
C ILE A 175 5.30 9.08 3.95
N PRO A 176 5.52 8.00 4.72
CA PRO A 176 4.64 6.83 4.67
C PRO A 176 3.27 7.17 5.26
N MET A 177 2.21 6.81 4.54
CA MET A 177 0.83 7.16 4.88
C MET A 177 -0.05 5.91 4.86
N ALA A 178 -1.07 5.88 5.72
CA ALA A 178 -2.14 4.89 5.68
C ALA A 178 -3.50 5.58 5.60
N ILE A 179 -4.46 4.96 4.91
CA ILE A 179 -5.82 5.44 4.74
C ILE A 179 -6.79 4.47 5.40
N ARG A 180 -7.79 4.98 6.14
CA ARG A 180 -9.02 4.27 6.48
C ARG A 180 -10.24 5.03 5.97
N LEU A 181 -11.02 4.38 5.13
CA LEU A 181 -12.25 4.92 4.58
C LEU A 181 -13.45 4.19 5.18
N ARG A 182 -14.19 4.86 6.05
CA ARG A 182 -15.44 4.36 6.62
C ARG A 182 -16.60 4.76 5.74
N GLY A 183 -17.46 3.81 5.38
CA GLY A 183 -18.69 4.05 4.63
C GLY A 183 -19.80 3.09 4.98
N GLY A 184 -20.83 3.02 4.12
CA GLY A 184 -22.01 2.18 4.35
C GLY A 184 -21.71 0.68 4.43
N GLY A 185 -20.60 0.22 3.84
CA GLY A 185 -20.15 -1.17 3.88
C GLY A 185 -19.12 -1.50 4.96
N GLY A 186 -18.86 -0.60 5.92
CA GLY A 186 -17.80 -0.74 6.92
C GLY A 186 -16.55 0.07 6.57
N GLU A 187 -15.43 -0.27 7.21
CA GLU A 187 -14.14 0.39 7.01
C GLU A 187 -13.29 -0.37 5.99
N LYS A 188 -12.58 0.37 5.14
CA LYS A 188 -11.62 -0.17 4.16
C LYS A 188 -10.28 0.53 4.30
N ALA A 189 -9.20 -0.19 4.06
CA ALA A 189 -7.83 0.29 4.20
C ALA A 189 -7.12 0.48 2.86
N ALA A 190 -6.09 1.33 2.84
CA ALA A 190 -5.12 1.40 1.75
C ALA A 190 -3.77 1.96 2.27
N GLY A 191 -2.67 1.40 1.78
CA GLY A 191 -1.32 1.94 1.97
C GLY A 191 -0.63 1.58 3.28
N ASP A 192 -1.13 0.60 4.02
CA ASP A 192 -0.55 0.22 5.31
C ASP A 192 0.93 -0.17 5.17
N PRO A 193 1.85 0.53 5.84
CA PRO A 193 3.25 0.14 5.84
C PRO A 193 3.48 -1.08 6.74
N ALA A 194 4.36 -1.99 6.35
CA ALA A 194 4.93 -2.93 7.30
C ALA A 194 5.71 -2.17 8.40
N PRO A 195 5.83 -2.70 9.64
CA PRO A 195 6.51 -2.00 10.74
C PRO A 195 7.92 -1.54 10.38
N GLY A 196 8.26 -0.27 10.60
CA GLY A 196 9.57 0.30 10.25
C GLY A 196 9.92 0.24 8.75
N SER A 197 8.93 0.04 7.87
CA SER A 197 9.13 -0.05 6.42
C SER A 197 9.85 1.15 5.82
N ARG A 198 9.59 2.37 6.29
CA ARG A 198 10.20 3.58 5.71
C ARG A 198 11.72 3.46 5.63
N ASP A 199 12.39 3.25 6.76
CA ASP A 199 13.85 3.16 6.80
C ASP A 199 14.35 1.93 6.02
N ARG A 200 13.62 0.80 6.09
CA ARG A 200 13.96 -0.41 5.32
C ARG A 200 13.84 -0.21 3.80
N ILE A 201 12.86 0.56 3.33
CA ILE A 201 12.68 0.94 1.92
C ILE A 201 13.88 1.78 1.46
N PHE A 202 14.27 2.79 2.24
CA PHE A 202 15.46 3.60 1.93
C PHE A 202 16.74 2.77 1.91
N ASP A 203 16.92 1.89 2.89
CA ASP A 203 18.11 1.03 2.98
C ASP A 203 18.19 0.01 1.84
N GLU A 204 17.08 -0.65 1.49
CA GLU A 204 17.06 -1.57 0.36
C GLU A 204 17.28 -0.81 -0.96
N MET A 205 16.69 0.37 -1.13
CA MET A 205 16.89 1.17 -2.34
C MET A 205 18.36 1.58 -2.51
N ARG A 206 19.04 1.99 -1.43
CA ARG A 206 20.49 2.30 -1.47
C ARG A 206 21.37 1.12 -1.83
N ARG A 207 20.90 -0.11 -1.59
CA ARG A 207 21.64 -1.34 -1.87
C ARG A 207 21.26 -1.97 -3.20
N GLN A 208 20.20 -1.49 -3.85
CA GLN A 208 19.68 -2.04 -5.09
C GLN A 208 20.50 -1.55 -6.30
N PRO A 209 21.25 -2.43 -6.99
CA PRO A 209 22.05 -2.08 -8.15
C PRO A 209 21.30 -1.24 -9.18
N GLY A 210 21.79 -0.04 -9.46
CA GLY A 210 21.23 0.89 -10.46
C GLY A 210 20.07 1.77 -9.98
N PHE A 211 19.58 1.58 -8.76
CA PHE A 211 18.48 2.36 -8.16
C PHE A 211 18.93 3.19 -6.95
N GLU A 212 20.19 3.07 -6.52
CA GLU A 212 20.72 3.72 -5.32
C GLU A 212 20.64 5.24 -5.41
N ARG A 213 20.84 5.78 -6.63
CA ARG A 213 20.83 7.21 -6.93
C ARG A 213 19.42 7.84 -6.93
N LEU A 214 18.37 7.03 -6.78
CA LEU A 214 16.99 7.50 -6.61
C LEU A 214 16.76 8.12 -5.23
N VAL A 215 17.57 7.74 -4.23
CA VAL A 215 17.51 8.30 -2.88
C VAL A 215 18.09 9.71 -2.88
N ILE A 216 17.30 10.67 -2.41
CA ILE A 216 17.65 12.09 -2.34
C ILE A 216 17.76 12.52 -0.87
N GLY A 217 18.84 13.23 -0.55
CA GLY A 217 19.13 13.73 0.79
C GLY A 217 19.32 12.60 1.82
N ASP A 218 19.30 12.98 3.10
CA ASP A 218 19.36 12.03 4.20
C ASP A 218 17.97 11.41 4.47
N ASN A 219 17.63 10.38 3.70
CA ASN A 219 16.29 9.74 3.71
C ASN A 219 15.16 10.76 3.51
N ARG A 220 15.36 11.81 2.71
CA ARG A 220 14.29 12.79 2.46
C ARG A 220 13.22 12.17 1.59
N ARG A 221 13.60 11.62 0.44
CA ARG A 221 12.70 10.93 -0.49
C ARG A 221 13.44 9.97 -1.41
N ILE A 222 12.69 9.09 -2.04
CA ILE A 222 13.11 8.28 -3.18
C ILE A 222 12.30 8.77 -4.38
N VAL A 223 12.97 9.30 -5.40
CA VAL A 223 12.29 9.77 -6.63
C VAL A 223 12.02 8.57 -7.54
N ALA A 224 10.82 8.49 -8.12
CA ALA A 224 10.50 7.43 -9.05
C ALA A 224 11.46 7.44 -10.25
N PRO A 225 11.87 6.26 -10.77
CA PRO A 225 12.94 6.15 -11.76
C PRO A 225 12.65 6.93 -13.05
N GLY A 226 11.37 7.07 -13.44
CA GLY A 226 10.99 7.85 -14.63
C GLY A 226 11.38 9.32 -14.53
N HIS A 227 11.20 9.95 -13.36
CA HIS A 227 11.62 11.33 -13.10
C HIS A 227 13.14 11.43 -12.99
N ALA A 228 13.76 10.43 -12.36
CA ALA A 228 15.20 10.38 -12.18
C ALA A 228 16.00 10.29 -13.50
N ILE A 229 15.40 9.86 -14.61
CA ILE A 229 15.99 9.96 -15.95
C ILE A 229 16.28 11.43 -16.28
N GLY A 230 15.30 12.32 -16.09
CA GLY A 230 15.45 13.76 -16.34
C GLY A 230 16.48 14.42 -15.41
N MET A 231 16.70 13.84 -14.23
CA MET A 231 17.73 14.27 -13.28
C MET A 231 19.13 13.71 -13.60
N GLY A 232 19.29 12.84 -14.60
CA GLY A 232 20.54 12.13 -14.87
C GLY A 232 20.94 11.13 -13.76
N ARG A 233 19.96 10.67 -12.98
CA ARG A 233 20.13 9.75 -11.83
C ARG A 233 19.69 8.32 -12.13
N PHE A 234 19.00 8.08 -13.24
CA PHE A 234 18.60 6.76 -13.72
C PHE A 234 18.89 6.63 -15.23
N PRO A 235 19.36 5.46 -15.72
CA PRO A 235 19.68 5.31 -17.14
C PRO A 235 18.43 5.34 -18.02
N ALA A 236 18.47 6.15 -19.08
CA ALA A 236 17.37 6.32 -20.05
C ALA A 236 17.13 5.08 -20.93
N ASN A 237 18.02 4.08 -20.86
CA ASN A 237 17.99 2.84 -21.65
C ASN A 237 17.85 1.57 -20.80
N TYR A 238 17.50 1.69 -19.51
CA TYR A 238 17.44 0.57 -18.56
C TYR A 238 16.59 -0.62 -19.06
N PHE A 239 15.43 -0.35 -19.66
CA PHE A 239 14.52 -1.38 -20.17
C PHE A 239 14.79 -1.78 -21.62
N ASP A 240 15.71 -1.14 -22.35
CA ASP A 240 15.83 -1.29 -23.81
C ASP A 240 16.10 -2.74 -24.25
N GLY A 241 16.91 -3.47 -23.47
CA GLY A 241 17.20 -4.89 -23.69
C GLY A 241 15.95 -5.76 -23.54
N TYR A 242 15.23 -5.62 -22.41
CA TYR A 242 13.99 -6.36 -22.17
C TYR A 242 12.91 -6.00 -23.20
N ILE A 243 12.76 -4.72 -23.56
CA ILE A 243 11.85 -4.28 -24.62
C ILE A 243 12.22 -4.95 -25.95
N GLY A 244 13.51 -5.06 -26.27
CA GLY A 244 14.00 -5.79 -27.45
C GLY A 244 13.57 -7.25 -27.45
N GLU A 245 13.82 -7.97 -26.35
CA GLU A 245 13.43 -9.38 -26.19
C GLU A 245 11.92 -9.59 -26.39
N ILE A 246 11.09 -8.69 -25.84
CA ILE A 246 9.64 -8.73 -25.99
C ILE A 246 9.22 -8.47 -27.44
N TRP A 247 9.83 -7.48 -28.11
CA TRP A 247 9.54 -7.20 -29.52
C TRP A 247 9.92 -8.37 -30.44
N ASP A 248 11.10 -8.96 -30.24
CA ASP A 248 11.60 -10.09 -31.03
C ASP A 248 10.73 -11.34 -30.82
N LYS A 249 10.38 -11.65 -29.57
CA LYS A 249 9.50 -12.78 -29.24
C LYS A 249 8.16 -12.67 -29.96
N TYR A 250 7.52 -11.50 -29.88
CA TYR A 250 6.19 -11.29 -30.42
C TYR A 250 6.18 -10.95 -31.91
N ALA A 251 7.32 -11.00 -32.61
CA ALA A 251 7.34 -11.09 -34.07
C ALA A 251 6.93 -12.49 -34.55
N GLY A 252 7.34 -13.54 -33.82
CA GLY A 252 7.01 -14.94 -34.13
C GLY A 252 5.85 -15.54 -33.33
N THR A 253 5.49 -14.93 -32.19
CA THR A 253 4.52 -15.48 -31.23
C THR A 253 3.35 -14.51 -31.02
N ASP A 254 2.15 -15.04 -30.77
CA ASP A 254 1.00 -14.23 -30.37
C ASP A 254 1.09 -13.77 -28.91
N LEU A 255 0.86 -12.48 -28.68
CA LEU A 255 0.58 -11.90 -27.36
C LEU A 255 -0.93 -11.77 -27.17
N ARG A 256 -1.52 -12.44 -26.18
CA ARG A 256 -2.94 -12.35 -25.85
C ARG A 256 -3.14 -11.39 -24.69
N VAL A 257 -3.87 -10.30 -24.92
CA VAL A 257 -4.22 -9.31 -23.89
C VAL A 257 -5.71 -9.39 -23.61
N ARG A 258 -6.08 -9.67 -22.36
CA ARG A 258 -7.46 -9.70 -21.88
C ARG A 258 -7.76 -8.45 -21.08
N THR A 259 -8.90 -7.84 -21.38
CA THR A 259 -9.44 -6.66 -20.71
C THR A 259 -10.91 -6.91 -20.41
N MET A 260 -11.58 -5.96 -19.76
CA MET A 260 -13.04 -6.04 -19.58
C MET A 260 -13.82 -5.99 -20.91
N GLN A 261 -13.21 -5.46 -21.97
CA GLN A 261 -13.83 -5.27 -23.28
C GLN A 261 -13.62 -6.46 -24.22
N GLY A 262 -12.76 -7.42 -23.83
CA GLY A 262 -12.52 -8.64 -24.59
C GLY A 262 -11.06 -9.10 -24.57
N SER A 263 -10.77 -10.08 -25.42
CA SER A 263 -9.43 -10.62 -25.64
C SER A 263 -8.91 -10.18 -27.00
N PHE A 264 -7.70 -9.64 -27.03
CA PHE A 264 -7.04 -9.13 -28.22
C PHE A 264 -5.74 -9.90 -28.46
N THR A 265 -5.46 -10.20 -29.72
CA THR A 265 -4.23 -10.92 -30.11
C THR A 265 -3.29 -9.96 -30.81
N GLY A 266 -2.09 -9.80 -30.25
CA GLY A 266 -1.04 -8.90 -30.68
C GLY A 266 0.09 -9.63 -31.39
N ARG A 267 0.63 -9.01 -32.45
CA ARG A 267 1.83 -9.45 -33.16
C ARG A 267 2.67 -8.25 -33.58
N VAL A 268 3.98 -8.36 -33.43
CA VAL A 268 4.94 -7.38 -33.94
C VAL A 268 5.10 -7.57 -35.44
N ASN A 269 4.68 -6.57 -36.21
CA ASN A 269 4.79 -6.52 -37.67
C ASN A 269 5.32 -5.14 -38.08
N GLY A 270 6.36 -5.10 -38.92
CA GLY A 270 6.96 -3.82 -39.36
C GLY A 270 7.46 -2.94 -38.20
N GLY A 271 7.91 -3.55 -37.09
CA GLY A 271 8.37 -2.85 -35.89
C GLY A 271 7.26 -2.33 -34.96
N GLN A 272 5.99 -2.50 -35.32
CA GLN A 272 4.82 -2.10 -34.53
C GLN A 272 4.16 -3.33 -33.91
N LEU A 273 3.79 -3.26 -32.63
CA LEU A 273 2.92 -4.27 -32.02
C LEU A 273 1.47 -3.98 -32.41
N THR A 274 0.97 -4.76 -33.36
CA THR A 274 -0.37 -4.64 -33.94
C THR A 274 -1.33 -5.61 -33.29
N PHE A 275 -2.57 -5.21 -33.02
CA PHE A 275 -3.58 -6.06 -32.39
C PHE A 275 -4.81 -6.28 -33.29
N THR A 276 -5.39 -7.48 -33.21
CA THR A 276 -6.72 -7.75 -33.77
C THR A 276 -7.82 -6.97 -33.04
N GLY A 277 -8.98 -6.76 -33.68
CA GLY A 277 -10.17 -6.25 -32.98
C GLY A 277 -10.23 -4.72 -32.82
N GLY A 278 -9.51 -3.98 -33.67
CA GLY A 278 -9.61 -2.51 -33.74
C GLY A 278 -8.81 -1.73 -32.69
N VAL A 279 -8.00 -2.42 -31.89
CA VAL A 279 -7.05 -1.79 -30.97
C VAL A 279 -5.94 -1.09 -31.79
N ARG A 280 -5.54 0.11 -31.37
CA ARG A 280 -4.43 0.84 -32.01
C ARG A 280 -3.13 0.02 -32.00
N SER A 281 -2.24 0.32 -32.94
CA SER A 281 -0.87 -0.24 -32.90
C SER A 281 -0.03 0.49 -31.85
N PHE A 282 0.96 -0.22 -31.32
CA PHE A 282 1.91 0.31 -30.35
C PHE A 282 3.32 0.34 -30.94
N ALA A 283 3.92 1.53 -30.95
CA ALA A 283 5.34 1.67 -31.28
C ALA A 283 6.19 1.00 -30.20
N ARG A 284 7.46 0.72 -30.52
CA ARG A 284 8.42 0.26 -29.52
C ARG A 284 8.60 1.34 -28.43
N PRO A 285 8.31 1.04 -27.15
CA PRO A 285 8.42 2.01 -26.08
C PRO A 285 9.88 2.31 -25.74
N SER A 286 10.09 3.49 -25.16
CA SER A 286 11.31 3.81 -24.43
C SER A 286 11.27 3.29 -22.98
N THR A 287 12.41 3.33 -22.28
CA THR A 287 12.44 3.12 -20.82
C THR A 287 11.52 4.09 -20.08
N LYS A 288 11.43 5.35 -20.53
CA LYS A 288 10.57 6.36 -19.93
C LYS A 288 9.08 6.04 -20.16
N ASP A 289 8.74 5.57 -21.35
CA ASP A 289 7.39 5.13 -21.71
C ASP A 289 6.95 3.97 -20.83
N VAL A 290 7.83 3.01 -20.53
CA VAL A 290 7.57 1.92 -19.59
C VAL A 290 7.30 2.45 -18.18
N LEU A 291 8.20 3.27 -17.65
CA LEU A 291 8.13 3.71 -16.25
C LEU A 291 6.91 4.61 -15.95
N PHE A 292 6.49 5.43 -16.91
CA PHE A 292 5.30 6.29 -16.79
C PHE A 292 4.06 5.72 -17.46
N CYS A 293 4.18 4.58 -18.15
CA CYS A 293 3.12 4.04 -18.98
C CYS A 293 2.49 5.10 -19.91
N ASP A 294 3.37 5.85 -20.57
CA ASP A 294 3.04 7.00 -21.42
C ASP A 294 3.76 6.87 -22.78
N GLY A 295 3.67 7.87 -23.65
CA GLY A 295 4.32 7.87 -24.95
C GLY A 295 3.77 6.74 -25.83
N ALA A 296 4.62 5.79 -26.23
CA ALA A 296 4.15 4.62 -26.98
C ALA A 296 3.09 3.80 -26.22
N LEU A 297 3.13 3.84 -24.88
CA LEU A 297 2.21 3.16 -23.96
C LEU A 297 1.11 4.07 -23.40
N LEU A 298 0.91 5.27 -23.96
CA LEU A 298 -0.18 6.16 -23.54
C LEU A 298 -1.51 5.41 -23.52
N ALA A 299 -2.19 5.43 -22.37
CA ALA A 299 -3.49 4.81 -22.21
C ALA A 299 -4.60 5.89 -22.13
N PRO A 300 -5.11 6.37 -23.27
CA PRO A 300 -6.23 7.31 -23.26
C PRO A 300 -7.49 6.62 -22.68
N ASN A 301 -8.44 7.41 -22.19
CA ASN A 301 -9.75 6.93 -21.73
C ASN A 301 -10.67 6.53 -22.90
N ASP A 302 -10.16 5.73 -23.83
CA ASP A 302 -10.94 5.10 -24.89
C ASP A 302 -11.41 3.69 -24.46
N SER A 303 -12.24 3.05 -25.28
CA SER A 303 -12.81 1.75 -24.94
C SER A 303 -11.89 0.56 -25.22
N LEU A 304 -10.78 0.73 -25.95
CA LEU A 304 -10.01 -0.40 -26.49
C LEU A 304 -8.49 -0.21 -26.34
N GLY A 305 -7.94 0.87 -26.89
CA GLY A 305 -6.51 1.17 -26.88
C GLY A 305 -5.96 1.41 -25.48
N GLY A 306 -6.68 2.19 -24.66
CA GLY A 306 -6.33 2.50 -23.27
C GLY A 306 -6.18 1.26 -22.40
N PRO A 307 -7.24 0.41 -22.29
CA PRO A 307 -7.17 -0.82 -21.50
C PRO A 307 -6.03 -1.77 -21.89
N VAL A 308 -5.74 -1.90 -23.19
CA VAL A 308 -4.60 -2.71 -23.67
C VAL A 308 -3.26 -2.07 -23.28
N ALA A 309 -3.14 -0.75 -23.44
CA ALA A 309 -1.94 0.00 -23.06
C ALA A 309 -1.61 -0.15 -21.57
N ALA A 310 -2.63 -0.09 -20.70
CA ALA A 310 -2.49 -0.28 -19.26
C ALA A 310 -1.93 -1.67 -18.92
N VAL A 311 -2.46 -2.73 -19.55
CA VAL A 311 -1.97 -4.10 -19.36
C VAL A 311 -0.52 -4.24 -19.82
N LEU A 312 -0.16 -3.64 -20.95
CA LEU A 312 1.23 -3.65 -21.45
C LEU A 312 2.17 -2.89 -20.50
N GLY A 313 1.78 -1.70 -20.05
CA GLY A 313 2.55 -0.90 -19.09
C GLY A 313 2.82 -1.64 -17.78
N ALA A 314 1.78 -2.25 -17.19
CA ALA A 314 1.93 -3.10 -16.01
C ALA A 314 2.82 -4.33 -16.28
N GLY A 315 2.64 -4.96 -17.44
CA GLY A 315 3.43 -6.12 -17.86
C GLY A 315 4.93 -5.81 -17.97
N PHE A 316 5.30 -4.65 -18.54
CA PHE A 316 6.69 -4.22 -18.62
C PHE A 316 7.29 -3.92 -17.25
N ASN A 317 6.59 -3.13 -16.41
CA ASN A 317 7.08 -2.78 -15.08
C ASN A 317 7.32 -4.02 -14.20
N ARG A 318 6.42 -5.01 -14.28
CA ARG A 318 6.48 -6.27 -13.52
C ARG A 318 7.35 -7.34 -14.18
N SER A 319 7.92 -7.08 -15.37
CA SER A 319 8.72 -8.01 -16.16
C SER A 319 8.05 -9.34 -16.47
N VAL A 320 6.74 -9.31 -16.75
CA VAL A 320 5.93 -10.52 -17.00
C VAL A 320 5.53 -10.71 -18.45
N LEU A 321 5.86 -9.79 -19.36
CA LEU A 321 5.56 -9.93 -20.80
C LEU A 321 6.34 -11.07 -21.47
N GLY A 322 7.24 -11.76 -20.76
CA GLY A 322 7.73 -13.06 -21.19
C GLY A 322 6.61 -14.12 -21.24
N ASN A 323 5.49 -13.93 -20.55
CA ASN A 323 4.29 -14.74 -20.67
C ASN A 323 3.38 -14.19 -21.80
N PRO A 324 2.97 -15.01 -22.79
CA PRO A 324 2.10 -14.59 -23.88
C PRO A 324 0.65 -14.31 -23.47
N ASP A 325 0.21 -14.66 -22.26
CA ASP A 325 -1.15 -14.39 -21.78
C ASP A 325 -1.13 -13.32 -20.69
N GLN A 326 -1.73 -12.16 -20.99
CA GLN A 326 -1.71 -10.97 -20.14
C GLN A 326 -3.13 -10.43 -19.86
N PRO A 327 -3.33 -9.76 -18.71
CA PRO A 327 -2.40 -9.69 -17.59
C PRO A 327 -2.29 -11.06 -16.89
N THR A 328 -1.10 -11.42 -16.40
CA THR A 328 -1.00 -12.53 -15.44
C THR A 328 -1.45 -12.08 -14.06
N THR A 329 -2.28 -12.88 -13.40
CA THR A 329 -2.75 -12.64 -12.02
C THR A 329 -1.87 -13.33 -10.97
N ASP A 330 -0.88 -14.12 -11.40
CA ASP A 330 0.10 -14.74 -10.51
C ASP A 330 1.08 -13.69 -9.99
N ALA A 331 0.86 -13.22 -8.76
CA ALA A 331 1.74 -12.27 -8.10
C ALA A 331 3.15 -12.83 -7.86
N GLY A 332 3.33 -14.16 -7.80
CA GLY A 332 4.63 -14.80 -7.65
C GLY A 332 5.56 -14.61 -8.85
N ALA A 333 4.98 -14.36 -10.03
CA ALA A 333 5.70 -14.09 -11.27
C ALA A 333 6.20 -12.65 -11.39
N PHE A 334 5.65 -11.71 -10.61
CA PHE A 334 6.03 -10.29 -10.69
C PHE A 334 7.48 -10.07 -10.25
N TYR A 335 8.18 -9.21 -10.97
CA TYR A 335 9.53 -8.73 -10.66
C TYR A 335 10.59 -9.83 -10.59
N ARG A 336 10.41 -10.95 -11.32
CA ARG A 336 11.35 -12.07 -11.40
C ARG A 336 12.36 -11.96 -12.55
N GLY A 337 12.14 -11.04 -13.49
CA GLY A 337 13.06 -10.79 -14.60
C GLY A 337 14.37 -10.13 -14.13
N SER A 338 15.45 -10.34 -14.90
CA SER A 338 16.76 -9.73 -14.66
C SER A 338 16.74 -8.21 -14.77
N VAL A 339 15.88 -7.67 -15.64
CA VAL A 339 15.54 -6.24 -15.73
C VAL A 339 14.10 -6.08 -15.26
N THR A 340 13.89 -5.28 -14.21
CA THR A 340 12.55 -5.02 -13.66
C THR A 340 12.46 -3.68 -12.95
N ASN A 341 11.25 -3.20 -12.67
CA ASN A 341 11.04 -2.00 -11.87
C ASN A 341 11.27 -2.33 -10.38
N HIS A 342 12.55 -2.33 -9.97
CA HIS A 342 12.91 -2.61 -8.59
C HIS A 342 12.38 -1.56 -7.61
N TYR A 343 12.13 -0.33 -8.08
CA TYR A 343 11.49 0.70 -7.26
C TYR A 343 10.10 0.24 -6.80
N SER A 344 9.22 -0.12 -7.73
CA SER A 344 7.88 -0.62 -7.38
C SER A 344 7.96 -1.95 -6.59
N ARG A 345 8.84 -2.89 -7.00
CA ARG A 345 9.08 -4.15 -6.27
C ARG A 345 9.35 -3.92 -4.78
N ILE A 346 10.21 -2.95 -4.45
CA ILE A 346 10.58 -2.62 -3.06
C ILE A 346 9.38 -2.01 -2.33
N MET A 347 8.59 -1.14 -2.96
CA MET A 347 7.37 -0.57 -2.35
C MET A 347 6.37 -1.67 -1.99
N HIS A 348 6.07 -2.59 -2.92
CA HIS A 348 5.19 -3.73 -2.65
C HIS A 348 5.72 -4.63 -1.54
N LYS A 349 7.03 -4.92 -1.52
CA LYS A 349 7.66 -5.78 -0.51
C LYS A 349 7.43 -5.28 0.92
N TYR A 350 7.35 -3.97 1.10
CA TYR A 350 7.25 -3.32 2.41
C TYR A 350 5.86 -2.74 2.71
N ALA A 351 4.88 -2.94 1.82
CA ALA A 351 3.47 -2.77 2.13
C ALA A 351 2.95 -3.98 2.92
N ALA A 352 2.14 -3.75 3.95
CA ALA A 352 1.67 -4.80 4.86
C ALA A 352 0.79 -5.85 4.15
N ASP A 353 0.01 -5.42 3.16
CA ASP A 353 -0.86 -6.24 2.32
C ASP A 353 -0.23 -6.57 0.95
N GLY A 354 1.02 -6.16 0.73
CA GLY A 354 1.70 -6.28 -0.56
C GLY A 354 1.17 -5.33 -1.64
N MET A 355 0.33 -4.35 -1.32
CA MET A 355 -0.27 -3.41 -2.28
C MET A 355 0.42 -2.04 -2.23
N ALA A 356 0.83 -1.54 -3.38
CA ALA A 356 1.51 -0.26 -3.52
C ALA A 356 1.18 0.34 -4.88
N TYR A 357 1.23 1.67 -4.99
CA TYR A 357 1.02 2.37 -6.26
C TYR A 357 2.37 2.84 -6.80
N GLY A 358 3.22 1.89 -7.21
CA GLY A 358 4.61 2.17 -7.58
C GLY A 358 4.82 2.67 -9.02
N PHE A 359 3.80 2.55 -9.87
CA PHE A 359 3.75 3.07 -11.25
C PHE A 359 2.29 3.27 -11.70
N PRO A 360 1.99 4.04 -12.77
CA PRO A 360 0.61 4.51 -13.08
C PRO A 360 -0.47 3.44 -13.33
N PHE A 361 -0.11 2.19 -13.61
CA PHE A 361 -1.05 1.09 -13.84
C PHE A 361 -0.86 -0.08 -12.86
N ASP A 362 -0.41 0.20 -11.63
CA ASP A 362 -0.31 -0.84 -10.60
C ASP A 362 -1.68 -1.41 -10.19
N ASP A 363 -2.76 -0.71 -10.53
CA ASP A 363 -4.14 -1.13 -10.37
C ASP A 363 -4.54 -2.29 -11.30
N VAL A 364 -3.80 -2.55 -12.38
CA VAL A 364 -3.95 -3.77 -13.18
C VAL A 364 -3.72 -4.97 -12.26
N THR A 365 -4.73 -5.86 -12.20
CA THR A 365 -4.83 -6.98 -11.25
C THR A 365 -4.94 -6.58 -9.76
N GLU A 366 -5.50 -5.40 -9.48
CA GLU A 366 -5.85 -4.92 -8.13
C GLU A 366 -4.67 -4.90 -7.15
N LYS A 367 -3.50 -4.40 -7.58
CA LYS A 367 -2.28 -4.32 -6.73
C LYS A 367 -1.92 -2.92 -6.25
N ALA A 368 -2.63 -1.90 -6.70
CA ALA A 368 -2.48 -0.53 -6.20
C ALA A 368 -2.97 -0.40 -4.75
N SER A 369 -2.31 0.45 -3.97
CA SER A 369 -2.74 0.89 -2.64
C SER A 369 -3.94 1.83 -2.73
N TYR A 370 -5.10 1.29 -3.13
CA TYR A 370 -6.31 2.02 -3.48
C TYR A 370 -7.53 1.46 -2.76
N THR A 371 -8.45 2.34 -2.37
CA THR A 371 -9.74 1.96 -1.80
C THR A 371 -10.86 2.89 -2.24
N GLN A 372 -12.10 2.43 -2.10
CA GLN A 372 -13.28 3.21 -2.46
C GLN A 372 -14.51 2.83 -1.64
N ASP A 373 -15.42 3.79 -1.47
CA ASP A 373 -16.76 3.57 -0.93
C ASP A 373 -17.80 4.46 -1.62
N HIS A 374 -18.96 3.90 -1.93
CA HIS A 374 -20.05 4.59 -2.64
C HIS A 374 -21.02 5.34 -1.70
N ALA A 375 -20.86 5.18 -0.39
CA ALA A 375 -21.57 5.91 0.65
C ALA A 375 -20.59 6.28 1.78
N PRO A 376 -19.55 7.08 1.48
CA PRO A 376 -18.48 7.38 2.43
C PRO A 376 -19.01 8.26 3.57
N GLN A 377 -18.56 7.95 4.78
CA GLN A 377 -18.95 8.64 6.02
C GLN A 377 -17.78 9.40 6.63
N HIS A 378 -16.56 8.88 6.49
CA HIS A 378 -15.36 9.50 7.07
C HIS A 378 -14.09 8.98 6.41
N LEU A 379 -13.10 9.87 6.22
CA LEU A 379 -11.75 9.53 5.78
C LEU A 379 -10.75 9.79 6.91
N HIS A 380 -10.02 8.76 7.34
CA HIS A 380 -8.90 8.88 8.26
C HIS A 380 -7.59 8.70 7.49
N ILE A 381 -6.61 9.57 7.74
CA ILE A 381 -5.26 9.46 7.20
C ILE A 381 -4.29 9.42 8.37
N THR A 382 -3.36 8.47 8.36
CA THR A 382 -2.29 8.39 9.36
C THR A 382 -0.96 8.68 8.67
N LEU A 383 -0.21 9.67 9.17
CA LEU A 383 1.21 9.82 8.86
C LEU A 383 1.97 8.83 9.73
N THR A 384 2.40 7.72 9.15
CA THR A 384 2.88 6.55 9.91
C THR A 384 4.33 6.70 10.37
N PRO A 385 4.83 5.84 11.28
CA PRO A 385 6.16 5.99 11.87
C PRO A 385 7.30 6.05 10.86
N PHE A 386 8.24 6.97 11.10
CA PHE A 386 9.53 6.98 10.43
C PHE A 386 10.44 5.98 11.17
N GLY A 387 10.50 4.73 10.70
CA GLY A 387 11.36 3.69 11.27
C GLY A 387 10.70 2.83 12.36
N ALA A 388 11.49 1.96 12.99
CA ALA A 388 11.03 1.07 14.07
C ALA A 388 10.90 1.84 15.39
N GLY A 389 9.94 2.78 15.44
CA GLY A 389 9.49 3.46 16.66
C GLY A 389 10.40 4.59 17.17
N GLY A 390 9.86 5.81 17.15
CA GLY A 390 10.19 6.86 18.12
C GLY A 390 8.89 7.28 18.79
N GLY A 391 8.82 7.25 20.12
CA GLY A 391 7.74 7.88 20.89
C GLY A 391 8.16 9.27 21.34
N ASP A 392 7.21 10.18 21.57
CA ASP A 392 6.87 10.70 22.92
C ASP A 392 6.01 11.98 22.85
N ALA A 393 4.79 11.90 23.38
CA ALA A 393 4.05 13.04 23.91
C ALA A 393 3.37 12.61 25.22
N GLY A 394 4.19 12.28 26.23
CA GLY A 394 3.88 12.51 27.63
C GLY A 394 3.65 11.27 28.48
N GLN A 395 4.71 10.82 29.18
CA GLN A 395 4.79 10.64 30.64
C GLN A 395 6.29 10.60 31.06
N PRO A 396 6.67 10.92 32.32
CA PRO A 396 7.93 11.61 32.66
C PRO A 396 9.18 10.75 32.96
N VAL A 397 10.32 11.21 32.40
CA VAL A 397 11.67 11.47 33.00
C VAL A 397 12.63 10.30 33.39
N VAL A 398 13.61 10.04 32.48
CA VAL A 398 15.13 9.90 32.53
C VAL A 398 15.89 9.40 33.78
N PRO A 399 17.21 8.99 33.71
CA PRO A 399 18.24 9.06 32.62
C PRO A 399 18.98 7.73 32.30
N ASP A 400 19.37 7.42 31.05
CA ASP A 400 20.51 7.86 30.20
C ASP A 400 21.87 7.21 30.51
N ALA A 401 22.46 6.54 29.48
CA ALA A 401 23.85 6.69 29.02
C ALA A 401 24.39 5.46 28.23
N ALA A 402 24.81 5.76 26.99
CA ALA A 402 26.01 5.28 26.29
C ALA A 402 26.07 3.85 25.67
N GLU A 403 26.06 3.87 24.33
CA GLU A 403 26.86 3.16 23.33
C GLU A 403 27.51 1.77 23.58
N ALA A 404 27.18 0.89 22.63
CA ALA A 404 28.06 0.03 21.83
C ALA A 404 28.28 -1.45 22.21
N VAL A 405 28.29 -2.24 21.11
CA VAL A 405 28.89 -3.58 20.91
C VAL A 405 28.07 -4.81 21.33
N VAL A 406 27.98 -5.72 20.35
CA VAL A 406 27.37 -7.06 20.37
C VAL A 406 27.94 -7.95 21.49
N VAL A 407 27.07 -8.48 22.36
CA VAL A 407 27.31 -9.62 23.27
C VAL A 407 25.97 -10.40 23.46
N PRO A 408 25.94 -11.75 23.49
CA PRO A 408 24.72 -12.57 23.45
C PRO A 408 23.83 -12.44 24.71
N PRO A 409 22.53 -12.81 24.65
CA PRO A 409 21.60 -12.55 25.74
C PRO A 409 21.87 -13.45 26.95
N VAL A 410 21.84 -12.86 28.15
CA VAL A 410 21.65 -13.58 29.42
C VAL A 410 20.34 -13.14 30.05
N ALA A 411 19.61 -14.13 30.55
CA ALA A 411 18.21 -14.13 30.94
C ALA A 411 17.81 -13.14 32.05
N GLY A 412 16.78 -12.33 31.76
CA GLY A 412 15.78 -11.95 32.77
C GLY A 412 14.63 -12.97 32.75
N PRO A 413 13.78 -13.07 33.80
CA PRO A 413 12.74 -14.09 33.87
C PRO A 413 11.73 -13.92 32.72
N GLY A 414 11.48 -14.98 31.97
CA GLY A 414 10.44 -15.00 30.95
C GLY A 414 9.05 -14.93 31.56
N LYS A 415 8.13 -14.33 30.80
CA LYS A 415 6.73 -14.16 31.21
C LYS A 415 5.98 -15.51 31.19
N HIS A 416 6.53 -16.51 30.50
CA HIS A 416 5.95 -17.84 30.31
C HIS A 416 7.01 -18.94 30.39
N ASP A 417 6.73 -20.01 31.14
CA ASP A 417 7.49 -21.27 31.14
C ASP A 417 7.02 -22.12 29.95
N ALA A 418 7.94 -22.53 29.06
CA ALA A 418 7.60 -23.34 27.87
C ALA A 418 6.93 -24.67 28.23
N TYR A 419 7.28 -25.24 29.38
CA TYR A 419 6.78 -26.53 29.84
C TYR A 419 5.47 -26.43 30.62
N GLY A 420 4.99 -25.20 30.89
CA GLY A 420 3.64 -24.91 31.35
C GLY A 420 2.66 -24.68 30.20
N GLN A 421 1.36 -24.67 30.50
CA GLN A 421 0.36 -24.25 29.52
C GLN A 421 0.44 -22.74 29.33
N ILE A 422 0.75 -22.32 28.10
CA ILE A 422 0.74 -20.92 27.68
C ILE A 422 -0.68 -20.60 27.20
N PRO A 423 -1.46 -19.77 27.91
CA PRO A 423 -2.83 -19.46 27.54
C PRO A 423 -2.88 -18.70 26.21
N ALA A 424 -3.65 -19.20 25.26
CA ALA A 424 -3.67 -18.60 23.93
C ALA A 424 -4.28 -17.20 23.94
N GLY A 425 -5.36 -16.99 24.72
CA GLY A 425 -6.05 -15.70 24.85
C GLY A 425 -5.33 -14.65 25.70
N SER A 426 -4.00 -14.72 25.82
CA SER A 426 -3.17 -13.70 26.47
C SER A 426 -1.89 -13.41 25.69
N PRO A 427 -1.97 -13.13 24.38
CA PRO A 427 -0.77 -12.86 23.59
C PRO A 427 -0.15 -11.52 23.96
N SER A 428 1.17 -11.43 23.74
CA SER A 428 1.94 -10.19 23.85
C SER A 428 1.78 -9.29 22.61
N SER A 429 1.54 -9.90 21.45
CA SER A 429 1.07 -9.25 20.23
C SER A 429 0.33 -10.26 19.35
N GLU A 430 -0.57 -9.81 18.50
CA GLU A 430 -1.41 -10.69 17.67
C GLU A 430 -1.86 -10.01 16.37
N HIS A 431 -2.30 -10.79 15.38
CA HIS A 431 -2.81 -10.34 14.09
C HIS A 431 -3.95 -11.24 13.63
N GLY A 432 -5.10 -10.64 13.33
CA GLY A 432 -6.28 -11.34 12.81
C GLY A 432 -6.97 -12.27 13.82
N THR A 433 -6.48 -12.33 15.05
CA THR A 433 -7.07 -13.15 16.13
C THR A 433 -8.09 -12.35 16.94
N THR A 434 -8.95 -13.06 17.68
CA THR A 434 -9.83 -12.46 18.68
C THR A 434 -9.80 -13.30 19.95
N THR A 435 -9.61 -12.66 21.10
CA THR A 435 -9.73 -13.31 22.41
C THR A 435 -11.21 -13.41 22.83
N TRP A 436 -11.67 -14.63 23.12
CA TRP A 436 -13.05 -14.92 23.49
C TRP A 436 -13.22 -15.11 25.01
N PRO A 437 -14.45 -14.90 25.55
CA PRO A 437 -14.78 -15.27 26.93
C PRO A 437 -14.39 -16.73 27.21
N GLY A 438 -13.55 -16.95 28.22
CA GLY A 438 -12.94 -18.26 28.49
C GLY A 438 -11.42 -18.32 28.20
N GLY A 439 -10.82 -17.24 27.71
CA GLY A 439 -9.35 -17.09 27.65
C GLY A 439 -8.69 -17.84 26.50
N TYR A 440 -9.43 -18.08 25.41
CA TYR A 440 -8.94 -18.73 24.20
C TYR A 440 -8.98 -17.76 23.00
N LEU A 441 -8.18 -18.05 21.99
CA LEU A 441 -8.27 -17.37 20.69
C LEU A 441 -9.24 -18.14 19.81
N GLY A 442 -10.22 -17.44 19.24
CA GLY A 442 -11.25 -18.06 18.42
C GLY A 442 -11.38 -17.40 17.07
N LYS A 443 -12.07 -18.10 16.16
CA LYS A 443 -12.31 -17.65 14.78
C LYS A 443 -11.04 -17.48 13.96
N LEU A 444 -10.09 -18.40 14.13
CA LEU A 444 -8.78 -18.30 13.51
C LEU A 444 -8.81 -18.86 12.09
N SER A 445 -8.24 -18.10 11.17
CA SER A 445 -8.27 -18.27 9.72
C SER A 445 -6.86 -18.19 9.13
N ASN A 446 -6.74 -18.42 7.82
CA ASN A 446 -5.44 -18.38 7.14
C ASN A 446 -4.80 -16.97 7.22
N GLY A 447 -3.59 -16.90 7.77
CA GLY A 447 -2.82 -15.66 7.90
C GLY A 447 -2.86 -15.03 9.30
N ASP A 448 -3.68 -15.57 10.20
CA ASP A 448 -3.72 -15.11 11.59
C ASP A 448 -2.48 -15.59 12.36
N TRP A 449 -2.09 -14.85 13.39
CA TRP A 449 -1.03 -15.28 14.30
C TRP A 449 -1.11 -14.64 15.68
N SER A 450 -0.56 -15.32 16.68
CA SER A 450 -0.39 -14.80 18.05
C SER A 450 1.02 -15.03 18.56
N CYS A 451 1.57 -14.06 19.30
CA CYS A 451 2.92 -14.07 19.84
C CYS A 451 2.89 -14.08 21.37
N TYR A 452 3.73 -14.91 21.98
CA TYR A 452 3.96 -14.98 23.42
C TYR A 452 5.43 -14.63 23.67
N ALA A 453 5.67 -13.44 24.21
CA ALA A 453 7.01 -12.92 24.33
C ALA A 453 7.77 -13.56 25.51
N GLY A 454 9.05 -13.86 25.29
CA GLY A 454 9.97 -14.33 26.31
C GLY A 454 9.57 -15.65 26.96
N VAL A 455 9.23 -16.66 26.16
CA VAL A 455 9.00 -18.03 26.60
C VAL A 455 10.34 -18.70 26.90
N GLU A 456 10.47 -19.28 28.10
CA GLU A 456 11.70 -19.94 28.57
C GLU A 456 11.66 -21.44 28.28
N PHE A 457 12.48 -21.90 27.34
CA PHE A 457 12.72 -23.31 27.06
C PHE A 457 13.91 -23.87 27.88
N GLY A 458 14.73 -23.01 28.48
CA GLY A 458 15.88 -23.46 29.27
C GLY A 458 16.94 -24.21 28.47
N GLY A 459 17.80 -24.99 29.14
CA GLY A 459 18.91 -25.70 28.50
C GLY A 459 18.55 -27.06 27.89
N THR A 460 17.39 -27.62 28.24
CA THR A 460 16.93 -28.91 27.72
C THR A 460 16.12 -28.65 26.45
N PRO A 461 16.41 -29.30 25.31
CA PRO A 461 15.67 -29.04 24.09
C PRO A 461 14.22 -29.52 24.21
N ALA A 462 13.26 -28.63 23.96
CA ALA A 462 11.91 -29.05 23.62
C ALA A 462 11.92 -29.63 22.20
N THR A 463 11.40 -30.84 22.04
CA THR A 463 11.33 -31.54 20.74
C THR A 463 9.90 -31.95 20.38
N GLN A 464 8.94 -31.63 21.25
CA GLN A 464 7.52 -31.86 21.05
C GLN A 464 6.72 -30.69 21.60
N PHE A 465 5.49 -30.55 21.11
CA PHE A 465 4.49 -29.67 21.70
C PHE A 465 3.12 -30.35 21.68
N THR A 466 2.25 -29.86 22.55
CA THR A 466 0.82 -30.15 22.51
C THR A 466 0.07 -28.83 22.40
N VAL A 467 -0.98 -28.81 21.59
CA VAL A 467 -1.87 -27.66 21.48
C VAL A 467 -3.30 -28.11 21.71
N ARG A 468 -4.04 -27.35 22.51
CA ARG A 468 -5.45 -27.62 22.76
C ARG A 468 -6.31 -26.77 21.84
N VAL A 469 -7.00 -27.43 20.91
CA VAL A 469 -7.76 -26.81 19.84
C VAL A 469 -9.20 -27.30 19.80
N ALA A 470 -10.10 -26.49 19.26
CA ALA A 470 -11.44 -26.89 18.87
C ALA A 470 -11.73 -26.37 17.47
N ALA A 471 -12.34 -27.19 16.62
CA ALA A 471 -12.72 -26.83 15.27
C ALA A 471 -14.13 -27.35 15.01
N GLY A 472 -15.01 -26.47 14.54
CA GLY A 472 -16.37 -26.81 14.08
C GLY A 472 -16.58 -26.46 12.62
N ALA A 473 -15.49 -26.34 11.86
CA ALA A 473 -15.53 -25.97 10.46
C ALA A 473 -16.17 -27.07 9.60
N GLY A 474 -16.86 -26.66 8.53
CA GLY A 474 -17.60 -27.58 7.66
C GLY A 474 -16.69 -28.59 6.93
N PRO A 475 -17.28 -29.64 6.33
CA PRO A 475 -16.52 -30.68 5.62
C PRO A 475 -15.57 -30.09 4.57
N GLY A 476 -14.31 -30.51 4.60
CA GLY A 476 -13.28 -30.04 3.66
C GLY A 476 -12.49 -28.81 4.13
N ILE A 477 -12.87 -28.18 5.25
CA ILE A 477 -12.12 -27.08 5.87
C ILE A 477 -11.17 -27.65 6.92
N SER A 478 -9.88 -27.36 6.77
CA SER A 478 -8.81 -27.76 7.68
C SER A 478 -7.62 -26.83 7.50
N GLY A 479 -6.72 -26.80 8.47
CA GLY A 479 -5.51 -25.99 8.40
C GLY A 479 -4.43 -26.46 9.34
N LEU A 480 -3.33 -25.71 9.38
CA LEU A 480 -2.18 -25.96 10.23
C LEU A 480 -2.12 -24.91 11.34
N VAL A 481 -1.90 -25.39 12.57
CA VAL A 481 -1.36 -24.56 13.65
C VAL A 481 0.13 -24.79 13.69
N GLU A 482 0.91 -23.75 13.43
CA GLU A 482 2.35 -23.81 13.27
C GLU A 482 3.05 -23.07 14.41
N ILE A 483 4.16 -23.63 14.90
CA ILE A 483 5.03 -23.01 15.89
C ILE A 483 6.21 -22.36 15.18
N ARG A 484 6.46 -21.08 15.47
CA ARG A 484 7.66 -20.35 15.06
C ARG A 484 8.27 -19.66 16.27
N ILE A 485 9.56 -19.34 16.21
CA ILE A 485 10.23 -18.55 17.24
C ILE A 485 10.84 -17.30 16.64
N ASP A 486 10.86 -16.23 17.42
CA ASP A 486 11.49 -14.93 17.13
C ASP A 486 10.99 -14.24 15.84
N GLY A 487 9.87 -14.71 15.29
CA GLY A 487 9.13 -14.05 14.21
C GLY A 487 8.01 -14.90 13.61
N ALA A 488 6.88 -14.26 13.30
CA ALA A 488 5.72 -14.89 12.63
C ALA A 488 6.04 -15.40 11.21
N THR A 489 7.11 -14.92 10.57
CA THR A 489 7.57 -15.40 9.25
C THR A 489 8.88 -16.19 9.32
N GLY A 490 9.37 -16.49 10.53
CA GLY A 490 10.55 -17.35 10.74
C GLY A 490 10.27 -18.80 10.33
N PRO A 491 11.27 -19.71 10.30
CA PRO A 491 11.03 -21.11 9.94
C PRO A 491 9.94 -21.77 10.79
N VAL A 492 9.11 -22.62 10.18
CA VAL A 492 8.17 -23.47 10.92
C VAL A 492 8.98 -24.52 11.67
N LEU A 493 8.89 -24.50 13.00
CA LEU A 493 9.60 -25.45 13.86
C LEU A 493 8.73 -26.66 14.21
N GLY A 494 7.42 -26.53 14.16
CA GLY A 494 6.48 -27.63 14.37
C GLY A 494 5.11 -27.26 13.84
N SER A 495 4.30 -28.25 13.48
CA SER A 495 2.95 -28.03 12.98
C SER A 495 2.02 -29.17 13.33
N VAL A 496 0.76 -28.85 13.63
CA VAL A 496 -0.33 -29.84 13.68
C VAL A 496 -1.40 -29.52 12.66
N ALA A 497 -1.87 -30.54 11.95
CA ALA A 497 -3.05 -30.42 11.11
C ALA A 497 -4.31 -30.51 11.98
N VAL A 498 -5.22 -29.56 11.78
CA VAL A 498 -6.49 -29.47 12.50
C VAL A 498 -7.62 -29.49 11.49
N ALA A 499 -8.53 -30.44 11.68
CA ALA A 499 -9.82 -30.53 11.01
C ALA A 499 -10.91 -30.58 12.10
N ASP A 500 -12.19 -30.72 11.69
CA ASP A 500 -13.34 -30.76 12.59
C ASP A 500 -13.10 -31.68 13.81
N THR A 501 -13.23 -31.09 15.01
CA THR A 501 -13.12 -31.79 16.30
C THR A 501 -14.47 -32.14 16.89
N GLY A 502 -15.56 -31.92 16.14
CA GLY A 502 -16.95 -32.11 16.54
C GLY A 502 -17.62 -30.84 17.06
N GLY A 503 -17.07 -29.66 16.76
CA GLY A 503 -17.66 -28.35 17.10
C GLY A 503 -16.67 -27.33 17.69
N TRP A 504 -17.03 -26.05 17.62
CA TRP A 504 -16.20 -24.90 18.02
C TRP A 504 -15.79 -24.84 19.50
N GLU A 505 -16.42 -25.66 20.35
CA GLU A 505 -16.05 -25.83 21.76
C GLU A 505 -15.77 -27.31 22.13
N SER A 506 -15.69 -28.20 21.13
CA SER A 506 -15.29 -29.60 21.33
C SER A 506 -13.77 -29.70 21.35
N TRP A 507 -13.18 -29.34 22.50
CA TRP A 507 -11.74 -29.28 22.66
C TRP A 507 -11.05 -30.65 22.55
N ARG A 508 -9.91 -30.68 21.86
CA ARG A 508 -8.99 -31.81 21.74
C ARG A 508 -7.57 -31.33 21.98
N VAL A 509 -6.73 -32.21 22.53
CA VAL A 509 -5.28 -31.96 22.66
C VAL A 509 -4.59 -32.74 21.57
N ILE A 510 -3.85 -32.05 20.70
CA ILE A 510 -3.17 -32.65 19.56
C ILE A 510 -1.65 -32.53 19.78
N PRO A 511 -0.90 -33.64 19.78
CA PRO A 511 0.55 -33.61 19.84
C PRO A 511 1.17 -33.30 18.46
N GLY A 512 2.29 -32.59 18.48
CA GLY A 512 3.11 -32.29 17.30
C GLY A 512 4.60 -32.44 17.60
N ASN A 513 5.37 -32.79 16.58
CA ASN A 513 6.84 -32.77 16.66
C ASN A 513 7.34 -31.33 16.54
N LEU A 514 8.44 -31.02 17.23
CA LEU A 514 9.11 -29.74 17.20
C LEU A 514 10.59 -29.94 16.87
N ALA A 515 11.14 -29.13 15.96
CA ALA A 515 12.58 -28.96 15.84
C ALA A 515 13.16 -28.53 17.20
N PRO A 516 14.31 -29.05 17.64
CA PRO A 516 14.85 -28.76 18.98
C PRO A 516 14.93 -27.26 19.28
N VAL A 517 14.28 -26.82 20.36
CA VAL A 517 14.32 -25.42 20.85
C VAL A 517 14.85 -25.39 22.28
N THR A 518 15.84 -24.52 22.53
CA THR A 518 16.44 -24.24 23.83
C THR A 518 16.59 -22.74 23.99
N GLY A 519 16.70 -22.23 25.22
CA GLY A 519 16.92 -20.82 25.50
C GLY A 519 15.61 -20.05 25.64
N LYS A 520 15.67 -18.73 25.46
CA LYS A 520 14.52 -17.84 25.60
C LYS A 520 14.11 -17.31 24.23
N HIS A 521 12.83 -17.45 23.90
CA HIS A 521 12.31 -17.08 22.59
C HIS A 521 10.94 -16.43 22.66
N ASP A 522 10.62 -15.60 21.68
CA ASP A 522 9.24 -15.20 21.43
C ASP A 522 8.56 -16.29 20.61
N VAL A 523 7.53 -16.93 21.17
CA VAL A 523 6.83 -18.04 20.50
C VAL A 523 5.65 -17.49 19.72
N TYR A 524 5.57 -17.86 18.44
CA TYR A 524 4.46 -17.55 17.57
C TYR A 524 3.64 -18.80 17.27
N LEU A 525 2.31 -18.68 17.40
CA LEU A 525 1.36 -19.57 16.76
C LEU A 525 0.91 -18.90 15.46
N THR A 526 1.12 -19.54 14.31
CA THR A 526 0.62 -19.07 13.02
C THR A 526 -0.41 -20.04 12.45
N PHE A 527 -1.41 -19.51 11.76
CA PHE A 527 -2.55 -20.27 11.25
C PHE A 527 -2.54 -20.25 9.72
N THR A 528 -2.42 -21.43 9.10
CA THR A 528 -2.35 -21.57 7.64
C THR A 528 -3.46 -22.50 7.16
N SER A 529 -4.22 -22.09 6.16
CA SER A 529 -5.28 -22.92 5.56
C SER A 529 -5.34 -22.67 4.05
N GLY A 530 -5.68 -23.71 3.29
CA GLY A 530 -5.96 -23.57 1.85
C GLY A 530 -7.31 -22.92 1.55
N GLN A 531 -8.08 -22.61 2.59
CA GLN A 531 -9.44 -22.07 2.52
C GLN A 531 -9.54 -20.74 3.30
N PRO A 532 -10.37 -19.79 2.87
CA PRO A 532 -10.52 -18.49 3.53
C PRO A 532 -11.33 -18.54 4.82
N GLU A 533 -12.05 -19.63 5.10
CA GLU A 533 -12.88 -19.77 6.30
C GLU A 533 -12.05 -19.95 7.57
N GLU A 534 -12.63 -19.49 8.68
CA GLU A 534 -12.19 -19.82 10.04
C GLU A 534 -12.15 -21.35 10.19
N PHE A 535 -11.06 -21.89 10.73
CA PHE A 535 -10.88 -23.34 10.85
C PHE A 535 -10.55 -23.83 12.26
N VAL A 536 -10.13 -22.95 13.18
CA VAL A 536 -9.71 -23.37 14.51
C VAL A 536 -9.90 -22.32 15.61
N ASN A 537 -10.14 -22.79 16.84
CA ASN A 537 -9.97 -22.06 18.08
C ASN A 537 -8.81 -22.69 18.85
N VAL A 538 -7.96 -21.89 19.50
CA VAL A 538 -6.83 -22.36 20.32
C VAL A 538 -7.00 -21.91 21.76
N SER A 539 -6.91 -22.84 22.70
CA SER A 539 -7.00 -22.57 24.14
C SER A 539 -5.63 -22.34 24.77
N TRP A 540 -4.65 -23.19 24.48
CA TRP A 540 -3.28 -23.08 24.98
C TRP A 540 -2.32 -23.93 24.15
N VAL A 541 -1.02 -23.63 24.28
CA VAL A 541 0.09 -24.45 23.78
C VAL A 541 1.04 -24.80 24.93
N GLN A 542 1.64 -25.98 24.90
CA GLN A 542 2.61 -26.46 25.90
C GLN A 542 3.71 -27.27 25.21
N PHE A 543 4.96 -27.05 25.59
CA PHE A 543 6.13 -27.74 25.04
C PHE A 543 6.61 -28.87 25.96
N ALA A 544 7.32 -29.83 25.37
CA ALA A 544 7.88 -30.97 26.11
C ALA A 544 9.27 -31.34 25.58
N ALA A 545 10.16 -31.69 26.52
CA ALA A 545 11.37 -32.44 26.24
C ALA A 545 11.02 -33.93 26.22
N VAL A 546 11.67 -34.71 25.35
CA VAL A 546 11.55 -36.18 25.36
C VAL A 546 12.60 -36.78 26.28
#